data_AF-A0A959Y9W5-F1
#
_entry.id   AF-A0A959Y9W5-F1
#
_cell.length_a   1.000
_cell.length_b   1.000
_cell.length_c   1.000
_cell.angle_alpha   90.00
_cell.angle_beta   90.00
_cell.angle_gamma   90.00
#
_symmetry.space_group_name_H-M   'P 1'
#
loop_
_entity.id
_entity.type
_entity.pdbx_description
1 polymer ?
#
loop_
_entity_poly.entity_id
_entity_poly.type
_entity_poly.pdbx_seq_one_letter_code
_entity_poly.pdbx_strand_id
1 'polypeptide(L)'
;ITGATMDVSSDGVQLFRMLSDSTGFYRIGLDVGRVWRIRFAAPGRVAKLVEFDLGDVPANDGGYGMNVDMRLFKEDAGKDFSFLDEPLGICRYDSATTMIKWDMDYTGPRMVRMPELVPEVYTIDTDSVSTGAQDE
;
A
#
# COMPACT_ATOMS: atom_id res chain seq x y z
N ILE A 1 3.48 13.39 1.65
CA ILE A 1 3.91 14.19 0.48
C ILE A 1 2.68 14.96 0.03
N THR A 2 2.68 16.29 0.06
CA THR A 2 1.53 17.08 -0.42
C THR A 2 1.34 16.92 -1.92
N GLY A 3 0.09 16.78 -2.37
CA GLY A 3 -0.24 16.67 -3.79
C GLY A 3 0.18 15.34 -4.46
N ALA A 4 0.48 14.29 -3.69
CA ALA A 4 0.62 12.95 -4.24
C ALA A 4 -0.73 12.48 -4.82
N THR A 5 -0.70 11.72 -5.91
CA THR A 5 -1.89 11.14 -6.54
C THR A 5 -2.04 9.68 -6.15
N MET A 6 -3.28 9.29 -5.89
CA MET A 6 -3.69 7.89 -5.79
C MET A 6 -4.64 7.59 -6.93
N ASP A 7 -4.18 6.79 -7.89
CA ASP A 7 -5.00 6.26 -8.97
C ASP A 7 -5.59 4.92 -8.54
N VAL A 8 -6.92 4.87 -8.45
CA VAL A 8 -7.64 3.70 -7.98
C VAL A 8 -8.30 3.02 -9.18
N SER A 9 -8.04 1.73 -9.31
CA SER A 9 -8.53 0.89 -10.40
C SER A 9 -9.04 -0.44 -9.88
N SER A 10 -9.95 -1.05 -10.63
CA SER A 10 -10.45 -2.41 -10.43
C SER A 10 -10.69 -3.04 -11.80
N ASP A 11 -10.44 -4.34 -11.94
CA ASP A 11 -10.59 -5.07 -13.21
C ASP A 11 -9.88 -4.41 -14.40
N GLY A 12 -8.74 -3.76 -14.16
CA GLY A 12 -7.95 -3.05 -15.17
C GLY A 12 -8.50 -1.69 -15.61
N VAL A 13 -9.64 -1.25 -15.05
CA VAL A 13 -10.24 0.05 -15.34
C VAL A 13 -9.89 1.04 -14.23
N GLN A 14 -9.33 2.20 -14.58
CA GLN A 14 -9.18 3.29 -13.64
C GLN A 14 -10.56 3.90 -13.34
N LEU A 15 -10.94 3.89 -12.06
CA LEU A 15 -12.25 4.33 -11.61
C LEU A 15 -12.22 5.78 -11.14
N PHE A 16 -11.21 6.15 -10.35
CA PHE A 16 -11.03 7.53 -9.89
C PHE A 16 -9.57 7.84 -9.54
N ARG A 17 -9.27 9.13 -9.50
CA ARG A 17 -8.02 9.69 -9.01
C ARG A 17 -8.33 10.61 -7.85
N MET A 18 -7.49 10.57 -6.82
CA MET A 18 -7.55 11.49 -5.70
C MET A 18 -6.17 12.02 -5.33
N LEU A 19 -6.17 13.13 -4.60
CA LEU A 19 -4.96 13.79 -4.12
C LEU A 19 -4.83 13.60 -2.61
N SER A 20 -3.59 13.41 -2.15
CA SER A 20 -3.28 13.54 -0.73
C SER A 20 -3.46 14.99 -0.28
N ASP A 21 -3.86 15.20 0.96
CA ASP A 21 -4.01 16.54 1.53
C ASP A 21 -2.67 17.27 1.76
N SER A 22 -2.73 18.44 2.41
CA SER A 22 -1.55 19.24 2.74
C SER A 22 -0.54 18.52 3.63
N THR A 23 -0.97 17.53 4.41
CA THR A 23 -0.12 16.71 5.28
C THR A 23 0.34 15.41 4.61
N GLY A 24 -0.22 15.08 3.45
CA GLY A 24 0.00 13.81 2.77
C GLY A 24 -0.95 12.69 3.21
N PHE A 25 -1.98 13.02 4.01
CA PHE A 25 -3.01 12.08 4.42
C PHE A 25 -4.03 11.86 3.31
N TYR A 26 -4.65 10.69 3.31
CA TYR A 26 -5.67 10.27 2.36
C TYR A 26 -6.61 9.25 3.01
N ARG A 27 -7.84 9.17 2.51
CA ARG A 27 -8.83 8.17 2.93
C ARG A 27 -9.57 7.64 1.70
N ILE A 28 -9.54 6.31 1.52
CA ILE A 28 -10.13 5.64 0.36
C ILE A 28 -11.15 4.64 0.87
N GLY A 29 -12.40 4.75 0.38
CA GLY A 29 -13.41 3.72 0.57
C GLY A 29 -13.30 2.71 -0.56
N LEU A 30 -13.23 1.42 -0.23
CA LEU A 30 -13.17 0.32 -1.18
C LEU A 30 -14.34 -0.62 -0.90
N ASP A 31 -15.12 -0.95 -1.93
CA ASP A 31 -16.20 -1.92 -1.80
C ASP A 31 -15.63 -3.34 -1.74
N VAL A 32 -16.29 -4.21 -0.96
CA VAL A 32 -15.97 -5.64 -0.89
C VAL A 32 -16.37 -6.38 -2.18
N GLY A 33 -15.87 -7.61 -2.36
CA GLY A 33 -16.18 -8.45 -3.52
C GLY A 33 -15.42 -8.09 -4.79
N ARG A 34 -14.32 -7.34 -4.67
CA ARG A 34 -13.50 -6.87 -5.79
C ARG A 34 -12.01 -6.85 -5.46
N VAL A 35 -11.19 -6.89 -6.50
CA VAL A 35 -9.76 -6.59 -6.40
C VAL A 35 -9.53 -5.13 -6.78
N TRP A 36 -8.87 -4.40 -5.90
CA TRP A 36 -8.53 -2.99 -6.09
C TRP A 36 -7.03 -2.83 -6.23
N ARG A 37 -6.61 -1.97 -7.15
CA ARG A 37 -5.23 -1.56 -7.34
C ARG A 37 -5.11 -0.07 -7.14
N ILE A 38 -4.20 0.32 -6.24
CA ILE A 38 -3.96 1.72 -5.90
C ILE A 38 -2.53 2.07 -6.25
N ARG A 39 -2.39 2.96 -7.24
CA ARG A 39 -1.09 3.48 -7.66
C ARG A 39 -0.83 4.82 -6.99
N PHE A 40 0.22 4.89 -6.20
CA PHE A 40 0.71 6.09 -5.54
C PHE A 40 1.81 6.73 -6.37
N ALA A 41 1.64 7.99 -6.77
CA ALA A 41 2.60 8.71 -7.58
C ALA A 41 2.77 10.17 -7.12
N ALA A 42 3.93 10.74 -7.43
CA ALA A 42 4.21 12.15 -7.24
C ALA A 42 5.32 12.58 -8.23
N PRO A 43 5.36 13.87 -8.65
CA PRO A 43 6.38 14.34 -9.59
C PRO A 43 7.81 14.06 -9.12
N GLY A 44 8.65 13.52 -10.02
CA GLY A 44 10.06 13.18 -9.77
C GLY A 44 10.28 12.05 -8.75
N ARG A 45 9.26 11.21 -8.53
CA ARG A 45 9.31 10.10 -7.58
C ARG A 45 8.85 8.80 -8.21
N VAL A 46 9.54 7.73 -7.83
CA VAL A 46 9.20 6.36 -8.23
C VAL A 46 7.85 6.02 -7.63
N ALA A 47 6.89 5.79 -8.51
CA ALA A 47 5.52 5.49 -8.13
C ALA A 47 5.38 4.01 -7.76
N LYS A 48 4.51 3.72 -6.79
CA LYS A 48 4.33 2.38 -6.21
C LYS A 48 2.90 1.89 -6.39
N LEU A 49 2.74 0.58 -6.47
CA LEU A 49 1.45 -0.09 -6.60
C LEU A 49 1.19 -0.96 -5.37
N VAL A 50 -0.04 -0.99 -4.88
CA VAL A 50 -0.52 -1.99 -3.92
C VAL A 50 -1.85 -2.54 -4.40
N GLU A 51 -2.16 -3.76 -3.96
CA GLU A 51 -3.41 -4.44 -4.29
C GLU A 51 -4.18 -4.77 -3.01
N PHE A 52 -5.50 -4.60 -3.06
CA PHE A 52 -6.43 -5.04 -2.04
C PHE A 52 -7.37 -6.05 -2.69
N ASP A 53 -7.14 -7.31 -2.41
CA ASP A 53 -8.01 -8.40 -2.83
C ASP A 53 -9.09 -8.61 -1.77
N LEU A 54 -10.25 -8.00 -2.03
CA LEU A 54 -11.41 -8.03 -1.16
C LEU A 54 -12.48 -9.01 -1.68
N GLY A 55 -12.12 -9.90 -2.62
CA GLY A 55 -13.03 -10.85 -3.23
C GLY A 55 -13.66 -11.82 -2.24
N ASP A 56 -12.89 -12.23 -1.23
CA ASP A 56 -13.29 -13.21 -0.22
C ASP A 56 -13.96 -12.61 1.02
N VAL A 57 -14.10 -11.28 1.08
CA VAL A 57 -14.81 -10.62 2.18
C VAL A 57 -16.31 -10.90 2.05
N PRO A 58 -16.99 -11.43 3.09
CA PRO A 58 -18.43 -11.70 3.03
C PRO A 58 -19.24 -10.42 2.74
N ALA A 59 -20.26 -10.51 1.89
CA ALA A 59 -21.01 -9.34 1.41
C ALA A 59 -21.75 -8.53 2.51
N ASN A 60 -22.09 -9.18 3.63
CA ASN A 60 -22.74 -8.55 4.79
C ASN A 60 -21.74 -8.11 5.87
N ASP A 61 -20.45 -8.17 5.56
CA ASP A 61 -19.35 -7.87 6.46
C ASP A 61 -18.57 -6.66 5.93
N GLY A 62 -18.11 -5.80 6.84
CA GLY A 62 -17.56 -4.50 6.47
C GLY A 62 -17.02 -3.72 7.66
N GLY A 63 -16.57 -2.49 7.40
CA GLY A 63 -15.95 -1.64 8.43
C GLY A 63 -14.49 -1.97 8.72
N TYR A 64 -13.84 -2.77 7.87
CA TYR A 64 -12.41 -3.00 7.91
C TYR A 64 -11.62 -1.70 7.68
N GLY A 65 -10.60 -1.49 8.50
CA GLY A 65 -9.69 -0.36 8.40
C GLY A 65 -8.25 -0.83 8.25
N MET A 66 -7.49 -0.17 7.38
CA MET A 66 -6.08 -0.44 7.22
C MET A 66 -5.31 0.87 7.07
N ASN A 67 -4.25 1.01 7.87
CA ASN A 67 -3.33 2.12 7.75
C ASN A 67 -2.19 1.72 6.81
N VAL A 68 -2.01 2.49 5.73
CA VAL A 68 -0.92 2.30 4.78
C VAL A 68 -0.05 3.56 4.80
N ASP A 69 1.15 3.46 5.36
CA ASP A 69 2.18 4.49 5.19
C ASP A 69 2.92 4.25 3.88
N MET A 70 2.70 5.12 2.90
CA MET A 70 3.33 5.03 1.59
C MET A 70 4.43 6.08 1.43
N ARG A 71 5.69 5.63 1.49
CA ARG A 71 6.86 6.45 1.20
C ARG A 71 7.25 6.31 -0.27
N LEU A 72 7.27 7.42 -1.00
CA LEU A 72 7.77 7.48 -2.39
C LEU A 72 9.18 8.04 -2.43
N PHE A 73 10.06 7.42 -3.21
CA PHE A 73 11.47 7.78 -3.30
C PHE A 73 11.73 8.59 -4.56
N LYS A 74 12.81 9.39 -4.58
CA LYS A 74 13.18 10.14 -5.78
C LYS A 74 13.54 9.17 -6.91
N GLU A 75 13.17 9.53 -8.13
CA GLU A 75 13.65 8.81 -9.31
C GLU A 75 15.17 8.97 -9.44
N ASP A 76 15.82 7.90 -9.88
CA ASP A 76 17.25 7.85 -10.20
C ASP A 76 17.37 7.22 -11.59
N ALA A 77 17.83 8.01 -12.56
CA ALA A 77 17.92 7.58 -13.96
C ALA A 77 18.89 6.40 -14.18
N GLY A 78 19.78 6.12 -13.23
CA GLY A 78 20.71 4.99 -13.28
C GLY A 78 20.15 3.67 -12.74
N LYS A 79 18.91 3.66 -12.21
CA LYS A 79 18.32 2.48 -11.56
C LYS A 79 17.11 1.95 -12.29
N ASP A 80 17.01 0.63 -12.37
CA ASP A 80 15.83 -0.07 -12.88
C ASP A 80 14.80 -0.26 -11.76
N PHE A 81 13.63 0.34 -11.94
CA PHE A 81 12.49 0.24 -11.02
C PHE A 81 11.32 -0.59 -11.57
N SER A 82 11.50 -1.31 -12.68
CA SER A 82 10.45 -2.15 -13.31
C SER A 82 9.81 -3.16 -12.35
N PHE A 83 10.56 -3.60 -11.33
CA PHE A 83 10.02 -4.42 -10.24
C PHE A 83 8.82 -3.80 -9.50
N LEU A 84 8.69 -2.47 -9.50
CA LEU A 84 7.61 -1.72 -8.86
C LEU A 84 6.41 -1.46 -9.79
N ASP A 85 6.45 -1.97 -11.02
CA ASP A 85 5.28 -2.02 -11.91
C ASP A 85 4.27 -3.07 -11.43
N GLU A 86 4.73 -4.07 -10.67
CA GLU A 86 3.89 -5.02 -9.96
C GLU A 86 3.58 -4.53 -8.53
N PRO A 87 2.48 -5.00 -7.90
CA PRO A 87 2.15 -4.62 -6.53
C PRO A 87 3.30 -4.91 -5.57
N LEU A 88 3.67 -3.91 -4.75
CA LEU A 88 4.67 -4.06 -3.69
C LEU A 88 4.14 -4.91 -2.54
N GLY A 89 2.84 -4.83 -2.27
CA GLY A 89 2.14 -5.64 -1.30
C GLY A 89 0.71 -5.92 -1.73
N ILE A 90 0.20 -7.06 -1.29
CA ILE A 90 -1.18 -7.49 -1.50
C ILE A 90 -1.84 -7.64 -0.13
N CYS A 91 -2.98 -7.01 0.05
CA CYS A 91 -3.84 -7.23 1.22
C CYS A 91 -4.93 -8.23 0.86
N ARG A 92 -5.17 -9.21 1.74
CA ARG A 92 -6.23 -10.21 1.59
C ARG A 92 -7.06 -10.33 2.85
N TYR A 93 -8.30 -10.79 2.68
CA TYR A 93 -9.11 -11.24 3.80
C TYR A 93 -8.60 -12.58 4.34
N ASP A 94 -8.39 -12.63 5.66
CA ASP A 94 -8.07 -13.84 6.39
C ASP A 94 -9.31 -14.29 7.17
N SER A 95 -9.99 -15.33 6.67
CA SER A 95 -11.21 -15.86 7.26
C SER A 95 -11.00 -16.47 8.65
N ALA A 96 -9.78 -16.90 8.99
CA ALA A 96 -9.50 -17.48 10.30
C ALA A 96 -9.48 -16.42 11.40
N THR A 97 -9.14 -15.18 11.05
CA THR A 97 -9.08 -14.07 12.00
C THR A 97 -10.05 -12.94 11.72
N THR A 98 -10.86 -13.09 10.66
CA THR A 98 -11.82 -12.09 10.18
C THR A 98 -11.18 -10.70 10.09
N MET A 99 -10.02 -10.62 9.44
CA MET A 99 -9.25 -9.38 9.28
C MET A 99 -8.69 -9.28 7.87
N ILE A 100 -8.50 -8.05 7.39
CA ILE A 100 -7.68 -7.79 6.20
C ILE A 100 -6.23 -7.68 6.64
N LYS A 101 -5.34 -8.49 6.04
CA LYS A 101 -3.92 -8.52 6.37
C LYS A 101 -3.08 -8.49 5.10
N TRP A 102 -1.83 -8.08 5.24
CA TRP A 102 -0.83 -8.31 4.19
C TRP A 102 -0.65 -9.82 3.98
N ASP A 103 -0.74 -10.25 2.73
CA ASP A 103 -0.22 -11.54 2.29
C ASP A 103 1.31 -11.46 2.39
N MET A 104 1.87 -12.03 3.45
CA MET A 104 3.31 -11.97 3.71
C MET A 104 4.12 -12.93 2.83
N ASP A 105 3.50 -13.97 2.28
CA ASP A 105 4.17 -14.86 1.33
C ASP A 105 4.49 -14.10 0.03
N TYR A 106 3.58 -13.21 -0.39
CA TYR A 106 3.83 -12.30 -1.51
C TYR A 106 4.64 -11.05 -1.10
N THR A 107 4.23 -10.37 -0.02
CA THR A 107 4.73 -9.04 0.35
C THR A 107 6.13 -9.09 0.96
N GLY A 108 6.43 -10.11 1.77
CA GLY A 108 7.70 -10.24 2.49
C GLY A 108 8.92 -10.22 1.57
N PRO A 109 9.01 -11.11 0.56
CA PRO A 109 10.14 -11.12 -0.38
C PRO A 109 10.34 -9.80 -1.11
N ARG A 110 9.26 -9.09 -1.43
CA ARG A 110 9.33 -7.79 -2.11
C ARG A 110 9.86 -6.68 -1.23
N MET A 111 9.48 -6.68 0.04
CA MET A 111 9.98 -5.72 1.02
C MET A 111 11.46 -5.92 1.30
N VAL A 112 11.95 -7.16 1.28
CA VAL A 112 13.40 -7.47 1.40
C VAL A 112 14.21 -6.93 0.22
N ARG A 113 13.65 -6.91 -0.99
CA ARG A 113 14.32 -6.38 -2.19
C ARG A 113 14.41 -4.84 -2.19
N MET A 114 13.52 -4.15 -1.50
CA MET A 114 13.42 -2.69 -1.60
C MET A 114 14.69 -1.93 -1.15
N PRO A 115 15.38 -2.30 -0.06
CA PRO A 115 16.65 -1.70 0.32
C PRO A 115 17.76 -1.85 -0.73
N GLU A 116 17.75 -2.91 -1.55
CA GLU A 116 18.74 -3.07 -2.64
C GLU A 116 18.57 -1.99 -3.72
N LEU A 117 17.32 -1.58 -3.98
CA LEU A 117 16.99 -0.54 -4.95
C LEU A 117 17.25 0.85 -4.39
N VAL A 118 16.91 1.07 -3.11
CA VAL A 118 16.98 2.40 -2.47
C VAL A 118 17.55 2.29 -1.05
N PRO A 119 18.87 2.01 -0.90
CA PRO A 119 19.47 1.75 0.41
C PRO A 119 19.40 2.96 1.35
N GLU A 120 19.41 4.17 0.81
CA GLU A 120 19.39 5.43 1.57
C GLU A 120 18.07 5.70 2.30
N VAL A 121 16.98 5.00 1.96
CA VAL A 121 15.66 5.25 2.59
C VAL A 121 15.30 4.18 3.63
N TYR A 122 16.08 3.11 3.73
CA TYR A 122 15.88 2.00 4.65
C TYR A 122 16.99 1.91 5.70
N THR A 123 17.43 3.05 6.26
CA THR A 123 18.02 3.03 7.60
C THR A 123 16.93 2.54 8.55
N ILE A 124 17.02 1.27 8.97
CA ILE A 124 16.05 0.66 9.88
C ILE A 124 16.07 1.47 11.17
N ASP A 125 15.00 2.22 11.41
CA ASP A 125 14.72 2.81 12.72
C ASP A 125 14.26 1.65 13.61
N THR A 126 15.21 1.04 14.33
CA THR A 126 14.96 -0.12 15.20
C THR A 126 14.15 0.21 16.44
N ASP A 127 13.77 1.47 16.66
CA ASP A 127 13.29 1.95 17.96
C ASP A 127 11.78 2.21 18.05
N SER A 128 10.97 1.75 17.09
CA SER A 128 9.50 1.91 17.16
C SER A 128 8.73 0.59 17.12
N VAL A 129 8.97 -0.27 18.12
CA VAL A 129 7.93 -1.18 18.61
C VAL A 129 7.07 -0.41 19.61
N SER A 130 5.95 0.16 19.17
CA SER A 130 4.92 0.60 20.11
C SER A 130 4.06 -0.61 20.48
N THR A 131 4.38 -1.25 21.61
CA THR A 131 3.39 -2.03 22.35
C THR A 131 2.34 -1.06 22.89
N GLY A 132 1.27 -0.87 22.11
CA GLY A 132 0.06 -0.26 22.61
C GLY A 132 -0.65 -1.28 23.49
N ALA A 133 -0.33 -1.29 24.79
CA ALA A 133 -1.25 -1.79 25.79
C ALA A 133 -2.52 -0.91 25.70
N GLN A 134 -3.67 -1.55 25.44
CA GLN A 134 -4.96 -0.95 25.75
C GLN A 134 -5.16 -1.13 27.25
N ASP A 135 -4.90 -0.08 28.01
CA ASP A 135 -5.42 0.03 29.37
C ASP A 135 -6.89 0.49 29.27
N GLU A 136 -7.79 -0.36 29.77
CA GLU A 136 -9.13 0.00 30.25
C GLU A 136 -9.07 0.07 31.79
#